data_AF-X1N2W3-F1
#
_entry.id   AF-X1N2W3-F1
#
_cell.length_a   1.000
_cell.length_b   1.000
_cell.length_c   1.000
_cell.angle_alpha   90.00
_cell.angle_beta   90.00
_cell.angle_gamma   90.00
#
_symmetry.space_group_name_H-M   'P 1'
#
loop_
_entity.id
_entity.type
_entity.pdbx_description
1 polymer ?
#
loop_
_entity_poly.entity_id
_entity_poly.type
_entity_poly.pdbx_seq_one_letter_code
_entity_poly.pdbx_strand_id
1 'polypeptide(L)'
;RLGIILKLDKKAILERIRRAPNPFKPVVLKKNVGMSTVTFLLEREEEFPGVVIIAQPVRTYLYGGLASHLLGHLGEVNQAELALSSGYGIELGDLVGKMGVEKVCNRYLQGEKGGKQVTSRTFSTNISVSGRGM
;
A
#
# COMPACT_ATOMS: atom_id res chain seq x y z
N ARG A 1 4.66 -7.07 -20.79
CA ARG A 1 3.74 -8.11 -20.29
C ARG A 1 2.93 -7.60 -19.09
N LEU A 2 3.56 -7.24 -17.97
CA LEU A 2 2.86 -6.71 -16.78
C LEU A 2 1.95 -5.49 -17.06
N GLY A 3 2.38 -4.55 -17.90
CA GLY A 3 1.58 -3.39 -18.28
C GLY A 3 0.23 -3.73 -18.95
N ILE A 4 0.17 -4.82 -19.72
CA ILE A 4 -1.07 -5.26 -20.38
C ILE A 4 -2.07 -5.78 -19.34
N ILE A 5 -1.58 -6.59 -18.40
CA ILE A 5 -2.38 -7.20 -17.32
C ILE A 5 -2.94 -6.11 -16.40
N LEU A 6 -2.09 -5.15 -16.00
CA LEU A 6 -2.49 -4.07 -15.11
C LEU A 6 -3.22 -2.93 -15.83
N LYS A 7 -3.30 -2.94 -17.16
CA LYS A 7 -3.77 -1.83 -18.01
C LYS A 7 -3.01 -0.53 -17.72
N LEU A 8 -1.69 -0.64 -17.63
CA LEU A 8 -0.76 0.46 -17.35
C LEU A 8 0.27 0.57 -18.48
N ASP A 9 0.60 1.81 -18.85
CA ASP A 9 1.65 2.07 -19.82
C ASP A 9 3.04 1.71 -19.26
N LYS A 10 3.90 1.15 -20.10
CA LYS A 10 5.26 0.75 -19.70
C LYS A 10 6.09 1.95 -19.23
N LYS A 11 5.98 3.10 -19.89
CA LYS A 11 6.72 4.31 -19.48
C LYS A 11 6.24 4.79 -18.12
N ALA A 12 4.92 4.77 -17.88
CA ALA A 12 4.36 5.15 -16.59
C ALA A 12 4.87 4.27 -15.43
N ILE A 13 5.00 2.96 -15.64
CA ILE A 13 5.58 2.03 -14.67
C ILE A 13 7.04 2.38 -14.37
N LEU A 14 7.85 2.57 -15.42
CA LEU A 14 9.27 2.88 -15.27
C LEU A 14 9.50 4.22 -14.56
N GLU A 15 8.69 5.23 -14.86
CA GLU A 15 8.75 6.53 -14.18
C GLU A 15 8.39 6.43 -12.70
N ARG A 16 7.38 5.62 -12.34
CA ARG A 16 7.06 5.38 -10.92
C ARG A 16 8.19 4.69 -10.18
N ILE A 17 8.85 3.72 -10.80
CA ILE A 17 10.01 3.03 -10.19
C ILE A 17 11.19 4.00 -10.03
N ARG A 18 11.49 4.82 -11.03
CA ARG A 18 12.60 5.79 -10.99
C ARG A 18 12.41 6.89 -9.94
N ARG A 19 11.16 7.33 -9.74
CA ARG A 19 10.82 8.36 -8.75
C ARG A 19 10.70 7.82 -7.33
N ALA A 20 10.84 6.52 -7.12
CA ALA A 20 10.72 5.92 -5.81
C ALA A 20 11.88 6.38 -4.91
N PRO A 21 11.61 6.98 -3.74
CA PRO A 21 12.65 7.52 -2.88
C PRO A 21 13.49 6.44 -2.19
N ASN A 22 12.98 5.21 -2.09
CA ASN A 22 13.68 4.10 -1.45
C ASN A 22 13.69 2.87 -2.38
N PRO A 23 14.86 2.45 -2.90
CA PRO A 23 14.97 1.32 -3.83
C PRO A 23 14.70 -0.04 -3.16
N PHE A 24 14.71 -0.11 -1.84
CA PHE A 24 14.44 -1.34 -1.08
C PHE A 24 12.96 -1.49 -0.70
N LYS A 25 12.11 -0.50 -1.00
CA LYS A 25 10.67 -0.57 -0.76
C LYS A 25 9.91 -0.90 -2.05
N PRO A 26 8.91 -1.80 -2.00
CA PRO A 26 8.05 -2.04 -3.14
C PRO A 26 7.36 -0.76 -3.61
N VAL A 27 7.34 -0.54 -4.92
CA VAL A 27 6.64 0.59 -5.55
C VAL A 27 5.23 0.15 -5.90
N VAL A 28 4.22 0.85 -5.38
CA VAL A 28 2.82 0.52 -5.66
C VAL A 28 2.50 0.82 -7.12
N LEU A 29 2.28 -0.24 -7.91
CA LEU A 29 1.92 -0.12 -9.33
C LEU A 29 0.41 0.05 -9.51
N LYS A 30 -0.41 -0.72 -8.79
CA LYS A 30 -1.87 -0.69 -8.87
C LYS A 30 -2.50 -1.08 -7.52
N LYS A 31 -3.51 -0.30 -7.08
CA LYS A 31 -4.37 -0.61 -5.94
C LYS A 31 -5.68 -1.24 -6.42
N ASN A 32 -6.41 -1.92 -5.53
CA ASN A 32 -7.72 -2.53 -5.83
C ASN A 32 -7.69 -3.45 -7.06
N VAL A 33 -6.74 -4.38 -7.05
CA VAL A 33 -6.60 -5.39 -8.11
C VAL A 33 -7.68 -6.46 -7.90
N GLY A 34 -8.45 -6.76 -8.95
CA GLY A 34 -9.50 -7.78 -8.88
C GLY A 34 -8.93 -9.19 -8.67
N MET A 35 -9.72 -10.05 -8.03
CA MET A 35 -9.30 -11.40 -7.65
C MET A 35 -8.80 -12.22 -8.86
N SER A 36 -9.43 -12.10 -10.03
CA SER A 36 -8.98 -12.81 -11.23
C SER A 36 -7.56 -12.45 -11.65
N THR A 37 -7.18 -11.16 -11.55
CA THR A 37 -5.83 -10.71 -11.83
C THR A 37 -4.84 -11.15 -10.76
N VAL A 38 -5.26 -11.16 -9.49
CA VAL A 38 -4.45 -11.69 -8.38
C VAL A 38 -4.13 -13.17 -8.60
N THR A 39 -5.15 -13.99 -8.84
CA THR A 39 -4.99 -15.43 -9.13
C THR A 39 -4.09 -15.66 -10.35
N PHE A 40 -4.32 -14.92 -11.45
CA PHE A 40 -3.50 -15.04 -12.66
C PHE A 40 -2.01 -14.79 -12.40
N LEU A 41 -1.69 -13.77 -11.58
CA LEU A 41 -0.32 -13.42 -11.23
C LEU A 41 0.31 -14.44 -10.28
N LEU A 42 -0.46 -14.97 -9.32
CA LEU A 42 0.02 -15.99 -8.39
C LEU A 42 0.32 -17.32 -9.10
N GLU A 43 -0.51 -17.75 -10.04
CA GLU A 43 -0.27 -18.95 -10.84
C GLU A 43 1.00 -18.88 -11.70
N ARG A 44 1.45 -17.66 -12.00
CA ARG A 44 2.58 -17.38 -12.90
C ARG A 44 3.65 -16.54 -12.22
N GLU A 45 3.80 -16.69 -10.91
CA GLU A 45 4.74 -15.89 -10.11
C GLU A 45 6.17 -15.95 -10.69
N GLU A 46 6.57 -17.13 -11.19
CA GLU A 46 7.87 -17.34 -11.87
C GLU A 46 8.07 -16.49 -13.13
N GLU A 47 7.00 -16.15 -13.85
CA GLU A 47 7.06 -15.29 -15.04
C GLU A 47 7.17 -13.79 -14.70
N PHE A 48 6.90 -13.43 -13.44
CA PHE A 48 6.88 -12.04 -12.95
C PHE A 48 7.83 -11.81 -11.77
N PRO A 49 9.14 -12.08 -11.92
CA PRO A 49 10.10 -11.86 -10.85
C PRO A 49 10.12 -10.39 -10.40
N GLY A 50 10.07 -10.17 -9.09
CA GLY A 50 10.04 -8.83 -8.49
C GLY A 50 8.66 -8.18 -8.40
N VAL A 51 7.61 -8.84 -8.87
CA VAL A 51 6.22 -8.41 -8.60
C VAL A 51 5.77 -9.03 -7.29
N VAL A 52 5.27 -8.18 -6.37
CA VAL A 52 4.71 -8.62 -5.09
C VAL A 52 3.26 -8.18 -4.97
N ILE A 53 2.42 -9.09 -4.48
CA ILE A 53 1.03 -8.82 -4.15
C ILE A 53 0.93 -8.60 -2.64
N ILE A 54 0.43 -7.44 -2.24
CA ILE A 54 0.32 -7.06 -0.83
C ILE A 54 -1.17 -6.89 -0.52
N ALA A 55 -1.68 -7.69 0.41
CA ALA A 55 -3.02 -7.51 0.96
C ALA A 55 -3.03 -6.26 1.86
N GLN A 56 -3.96 -5.34 1.61
CA GLN A 56 -4.15 -4.14 2.41
C GLN A 56 -5.59 -4.11 2.94
N PRO A 57 -5.80 -3.78 4.23
CA PRO A 57 -7.15 -3.63 4.76
C PRO A 57 -7.86 -2.44 4.11
N VAL A 58 -9.15 -2.61 3.78
CA VAL A 58 -10.00 -1.55 3.23
C VAL A 58 -11.05 -1.18 4.26
N ARG A 59 -11.21 0.12 4.52
CA ARG A 59 -12.21 0.64 5.46
C ARG A 59 -13.61 0.64 4.83
N THR A 60 -14.59 0.08 5.52
CA THR A 60 -15.99 0.03 5.06
C THR A 60 -16.87 0.75 6.09
N TYR A 61 -17.66 1.72 5.63
CA TYR A 61 -18.60 2.48 6.46
C TYR A 61 -20.03 2.00 6.19
N LEU A 62 -20.55 1.09 7.04
CA LEU A 62 -21.80 0.35 6.81
C LEU A 62 -23.03 1.24 6.60
N TYR A 63 -23.08 2.39 7.27
CA TYR A 63 -24.22 3.31 7.20
C TYR A 63 -24.03 4.46 6.20
N GLY A 64 -22.99 4.39 5.36
CA GLY A 64 -22.74 5.34 4.27
C GLY A 64 -22.78 6.80 4.74
N GLY A 65 -23.82 7.51 4.29
CA GLY A 65 -24.09 8.94 4.57
C GLY A 65 -24.45 9.27 6.03
N LEU A 66 -24.87 8.29 6.81
CA LEU A 66 -25.24 8.51 8.20
C LEU A 66 -23.99 8.90 8.99
N ALA A 67 -24.00 10.11 9.54
CA ALA A 67 -22.91 10.66 10.34
C ALA A 67 -21.54 10.74 9.61
N SER A 68 -21.48 10.79 8.27
CA SER A 68 -20.19 10.86 7.55
C SER A 68 -19.35 12.09 7.91
N HIS A 69 -19.99 13.20 8.27
CA HIS A 69 -19.29 14.39 8.76
C HIS A 69 -18.68 14.20 10.15
N LEU A 70 -19.36 13.42 11.01
CA LEU A 70 -18.90 13.10 12.36
C LEU A 70 -17.80 12.04 12.33
N LEU A 71 -18.02 10.93 11.63
CA LEU A 71 -17.05 9.84 11.51
C LEU A 71 -15.86 10.26 10.66
N GLY A 72 -16.12 10.93 9.53
CA GLY A 72 -15.11 11.28 8.54
C GLY A 72 -14.77 10.12 7.61
N HIS A 73 -13.61 10.24 6.96
CA HIS A 73 -13.11 9.25 6.01
C HIS A 73 -11.56 9.22 6.04
N LEU A 74 -11.00 8.13 5.54
CA LEU A 74 -9.57 8.01 5.28
C LEU A 74 -9.20 8.57 3.89
N GLY A 75 -7.98 9.06 3.74
CA GLY A 75 -7.40 9.45 2.46
C GLY A 75 -5.88 9.35 2.48
N GLU A 76 -5.25 9.36 1.30
CA GLU A 76 -3.78 9.27 1.22
C GLU A 76 -3.12 10.49 1.88
N VAL A 77 -2.06 10.24 2.66
CA VAL A 77 -1.29 11.29 3.32
C VAL A 77 -0.65 12.23 2.29
N ASN A 78 -0.78 13.54 2.52
CA ASN A 78 -0.10 14.56 1.70
C ASN A 78 1.22 15.00 2.35
N GLN A 79 2.04 15.79 1.63
CA GLN A 79 3.34 16.22 2.15
C GLN A 79 3.26 17.06 3.44
N ALA A 80 2.23 17.90 3.57
CA ALA A 80 2.05 18.74 4.75
C ALA A 80 1.70 17.90 6.00
N GLU A 81 0.78 16.95 5.85
CA GLU A 81 0.43 16.00 6.91
C GLU A 81 1.59 15.08 7.26
N LEU A 82 2.36 14.63 6.26
CA LEU A 82 3.54 13.80 6.47
C LEU A 82 4.60 14.54 7.30
N ALA A 83 4.84 15.82 7.00
CA ALA A 83 5.77 16.66 7.76
C ALA A 83 5.33 16.80 9.22
N LEU A 84 4.03 17.01 9.46
CA LEU A 84 3.45 17.11 10.81
C LEU A 84 3.42 15.76 11.55
N SER A 85 3.48 14.65 10.82
CA SER A 85 3.36 13.29 11.36
C SER A 85 4.68 12.51 11.39
N SER A 86 5.80 13.21 11.17
CA SER A 86 7.15 12.65 11.01
C SER A 86 7.65 11.86 12.23
N GLY A 87 6.97 11.95 13.38
CA GLY A 87 7.23 11.13 14.57
C GLY A 87 6.26 9.96 14.83
N TYR A 88 5.24 9.75 13.99
CA TYR A 88 4.18 8.75 14.23
C TYR A 88 4.23 7.56 13.26
N GLY A 89 5.37 7.34 12.59
CA GLY A 89 5.54 6.22 11.67
C GLY A 89 4.71 6.30 10.39
N ILE A 90 4.14 7.47 10.07
CA ILE A 90 3.37 7.68 8.84
C ILE A 90 4.34 7.84 7.67
N GLU A 91 4.09 7.13 6.58
CA GLU A 91 4.90 7.13 5.38
C GLU A 91 4.07 7.52 4.15
N LEU A 92 4.76 7.98 3.10
CA LEU A 92 4.14 8.26 1.80
C LEU A 92 3.33 7.05 1.30
N GLY A 93 2.06 7.31 0.96
CA GLY A 93 1.14 6.29 0.47
C GLY A 93 0.26 5.63 1.53
N ASP A 94 0.50 5.93 2.82
CA ASP A 94 -0.40 5.54 3.90
C ASP A 94 -1.75 6.27 3.82
N LEU A 95 -2.79 5.61 4.30
CA LEU A 95 -4.10 6.20 4.50
C LEU A 95 -4.19 6.78 5.91
N VAL A 96 -4.58 8.04 6.01
CA VAL A 96 -4.78 8.78 7.26
C VAL A 96 -6.19 9.37 7.32
N GLY A 97 -6.72 9.52 8.53
CA GLY A 97 -8.01 10.17 8.75
C GLY A 97 -8.00 11.64 8.33
N LYS A 98 -8.92 12.01 7.43
CA LYS A 98 -9.00 13.36 6.86
C LYS A 98 -10.00 14.26 7.56
N MET A 99 -11.02 13.68 8.17
CA MET A 99 -12.10 14.40 8.84
C MET A 99 -12.64 13.62 10.04
N GLY A 100 -13.44 14.30 10.86
CA GLY A 100 -14.22 13.67 11.93
C GLY A 100 -13.36 12.90 12.93
N VAL A 101 -13.96 11.84 13.46
CA VAL A 101 -13.32 10.89 14.38
C VAL A 101 -12.08 10.24 13.75
N GLU A 102 -12.12 9.88 12.46
CA GLU A 102 -10.96 9.28 11.78
C GLU A 102 -9.72 10.17 11.88
N LYS A 103 -9.86 11.49 11.71
CA LYS A 103 -8.74 12.44 11.84
C LYS A 103 -8.29 12.63 13.28
N VAL A 104 -9.23 12.88 14.19
CA VAL A 104 -8.92 13.20 15.60
C VAL A 104 -8.30 11.98 16.29
N CYS A 105 -8.81 10.79 16.00
CA CYS A 105 -8.34 9.53 16.59
C CYS A 105 -7.33 8.80 15.72
N ASN A 106 -6.79 9.41 14.64
CA ASN A 106 -5.89 8.74 13.70
C ASN A 106 -4.74 8.02 14.41
N ARG A 107 -4.11 8.67 15.41
CA ARG A 107 -3.00 8.06 16.17
C ARG A 107 -3.41 6.75 16.85
N TYR A 108 -4.60 6.69 17.41
CA TYR A 108 -5.10 5.48 18.07
C TYR A 108 -5.57 4.44 17.07
N LEU A 109 -6.27 4.87 16.02
CA LEU A 109 -6.85 4.00 15.00
C LEU A 109 -5.82 3.38 14.04
N GLN A 110 -4.72 4.09 13.79
CA GLN A 110 -3.62 3.63 12.92
C GLN A 110 -2.81 2.50 13.58
N GLY A 111 -2.80 2.44 14.91
CA GLY A 111 -1.97 1.51 15.66
C GLY A 111 -0.48 1.76 15.44
N GLU A 112 0.33 0.77 15.78
CA GLU A 112 1.79 0.81 15.59
C GLU A 112 2.20 -0.04 14.40
N LYS A 113 3.11 0.48 13.58
CA LYS A 113 3.67 -0.29 12.47
C LYS A 113 4.59 -1.37 13.00
N GLY A 114 4.22 -2.63 12.75
CA GLY A 114 5.11 -3.76 12.94
C GLY A 114 6.26 -3.79 11.91
N GLY A 115 7.27 -4.61 12.18
CA GLY A 115 8.36 -4.89 11.26
C GLY A 115 8.17 -6.21 10.52
N LYS A 116 8.63 -6.29 9.27
CA LYS A 116 8.71 -7.56 8.55
C LYS A 116 10.11 -7.79 8.01
N GLN A 117 10.73 -8.89 8.43
CA GLN A 117 12.02 -9.28 7.91
C GLN A 117 11.82 -9.92 6.54
N VAL A 118 12.53 -9.39 5.55
CA VAL A 118 12.50 -9.88 4.18
C VAL A 118 13.92 -10.33 3.86
N THR A 119 14.09 -11.62 3.55
CA THR A 119 15.39 -12.18 3.14
C THR A 119 15.40 -12.27 1.62
N SER A 120 16.23 -11.45 0.97
CA SER A 120 16.47 -11.55 -0.47
C SER A 120 17.67 -12.46 -0.73
N ARG A 121 17.50 -13.51 -1.56
CA ARG A 121 18.60 -14.37 -1.99
C ARG A 121 19.09 -13.90 -3.37
N THR A 122 20.01 -12.92 -3.36
CA THR A 122 20.63 -12.31 -4.55
C THR A 122 19.63 -11.62 -5.50
N PHE A 123 20.14 -10.73 -6.35
CA PHE A 123 19.41 -9.69 -7.10
C PHE A 123 18.26 -10.15 -8.04
N SER A 124 17.96 -11.44 -8.14
CA SER A 124 17.03 -12.00 -9.15
C SER A 124 16.05 -13.05 -8.64
N THR A 125 15.83 -13.24 -7.34
CA THR A 125 14.84 -14.24 -6.87
C THR A 125 14.06 -13.84 -5.62
N ASN A 126 12.79 -14.26 -5.65
CA ASN A 126 11.66 -14.05 -4.75
C ASN A 126 11.99 -13.63 -3.31
N ILE A 127 11.31 -12.56 -2.89
CA ILE A 127 11.31 -12.05 -1.53
C ILE A 127 10.25 -12.80 -0.74
N SER A 128 10.69 -13.81 0.00
CA SER A 128 9.82 -14.57 0.90
C SER A 128 9.45 -13.72 2.13
N VAL A 129 8.16 -13.58 2.33
CA VAL A 129 7.54 -12.84 3.42
C VAL A 129 7.24 -13.82 4.56
N SER A 130 8.07 -13.86 5.59
CA SER A 130 7.73 -14.56 6.84
C SER A 130 7.11 -13.55 7.80
N GLY A 131 5.78 -13.54 7.89
CA GLY A 131 5.04 -12.68 8.81
C GLY A 131 4.96 -13.32 10.19
N ARG A 132 5.66 -12.75 11.17
CA ARG A 132 5.37 -12.98 12.58
C ARG A 132 4.56 -11.78 13.06
N GLY A 133 3.23 -11.89 13.00
CA GLY A 133 2.34 -10.93 13.64
C GLY A 133 2.49 -11.06 15.16
N MET A 134 2.53 -9.93 15.85
CA MET A 134 2.11 -9.84 17.25
C MET A 134 0.71 -9.26 17.25
#